data_AF-A0A089LHR9-F1
#
_entry.id   AF-A0A089LHR9-F1
#
_cell.length_a   1.000
_cell.length_b   1.000
_cell.length_c   1.000
_cell.angle_alpha   90.00
_cell.angle_beta   90.00
_cell.angle_gamma   90.00
#
_symmetry.space_group_name_H-M   'P 1'
#
loop_
_entity.id
_entity.type
_entity.pdbx_description
1 polymer ?
#
loop_
_entity_poly.entity_id
_entity_poly.type
_entity_poly.pdbx_seq_one_letter_code
_entity_poly.pdbx_strand_id
1 'polypeptide(L)'
;MKTTGNLGLKKPDGTDIVDITDLNGNMDILDTAVKAVQDHAADAVKHITAAERTGWNAKASTAAATASAAGLMAAADKAKLDGVAAGANNYVHPNHTGDVTSTGDGVTAIAPGVIVNADVNATAAIDATKIGTGIVSNAEFGYLDGVTSGIQGQLNGKSPTVDYVRQPAYSVTAGTGAAYTVNLTPAPASLPEGFGITIVPNLVNTAGATLNVNGLGAIPLKDQKGIAYAAGKLLAGKPYMFRKVGTDFLADSAGGSGNAVAGDIRAGKTAATDAGDVTGTLAVQTGGTVTPGASAVVKPAGIYDTAITVAGVSVPAASVLTGTTIAGTAGMMPNRANDQVAARVNYERVGRVAVGFPTGGYLTNSGFGAGIASVAVEDSGLNPAYVRSDVSILGMQGSMPVISTGADVALSVGKWGDGALAVYPREGYRKGGAGAGEIKVSVDQLKSVNAHLQPWYIAQGAEIFGVYGTVAPALSGRIDISFSSGWVAGDGRAYLICSMPAGTKRFTWSGSSTVYYDYGRFSLFVQDGWTGAEVGWINMERGGNLYLYPTGMMYDAAKRTLTIWSASTYNGGNMISTAPSTYNLPANFNTDAPLNLYFRADWAYSYSPTMSLSGSITYSN
;
A
#
# COMPACT_ATOMS: atom_id res chain seq x y z
N MET A 1 -0.46 -146.57 192.71
CA MET A 1 -0.42 -145.25 193.37
C MET A 1 -0.91 -144.19 192.40
N LYS A 2 -1.87 -143.35 192.81
CA LYS A 2 -2.31 -142.17 192.04
C LYS A 2 -1.33 -141.00 192.26
N THR A 3 -1.64 -139.83 191.72
CA THR A 3 -0.89 -138.59 191.94
C THR A 3 -1.81 -137.40 192.29
N THR A 4 -1.26 -136.32 192.84
CA THR A 4 -1.96 -135.05 193.03
C THR A 4 -1.89 -134.18 191.77
N GLY A 5 -2.95 -133.40 191.50
CA GLY A 5 -3.09 -132.68 190.22
C GLY A 5 -2.08 -131.55 189.97
N ASN A 6 -1.60 -130.86 191.01
CA ASN A 6 -0.78 -129.65 190.85
C ASN A 6 0.72 -129.94 190.68
N LEU A 7 1.23 -130.99 191.35
CA LEU A 7 2.66 -131.27 191.46
C LEU A 7 3.02 -132.74 191.16
N GLY A 8 2.05 -133.60 190.86
CA GLY A 8 2.32 -135.01 190.59
C GLY A 8 2.70 -135.86 191.82
N LEU A 9 2.56 -135.32 193.04
CA LEU A 9 2.90 -136.02 194.29
C LEU A 9 2.16 -137.36 194.36
N LYS A 10 2.89 -138.45 194.57
CA LYS A 10 2.34 -139.81 194.65
C LYS A 10 1.36 -139.91 195.83
N LYS A 11 0.19 -140.48 195.59
CA LYS A 11 -0.92 -140.62 196.56
C LYS A 11 -1.45 -142.07 196.55
N PRO A 12 -1.35 -142.82 197.66
CA PRO A 12 -1.84 -144.19 197.72
C PRO A 12 -3.37 -144.30 197.71
N ASP A 13 -3.84 -145.29 196.96
CA ASP A 13 -5.19 -145.84 197.04
C ASP A 13 -5.15 -147.17 197.82
N GLY A 14 -6.31 -147.70 198.24
CA GLY A 14 -6.43 -148.74 199.29
C GLY A 14 -5.80 -150.14 199.04
N THR A 15 -5.09 -150.36 197.93
CA THR A 15 -4.29 -151.57 197.68
C THR A 15 -2.84 -151.27 197.28
N ASP A 16 -2.42 -150.00 197.32
CA ASP A 16 -1.04 -149.59 197.07
C ASP A 16 -0.17 -149.80 198.30
N ILE A 17 1.07 -150.25 198.10
CA ILE A 17 2.13 -150.18 199.09
C ILE A 17 2.84 -148.83 198.93
N VAL A 18 3.18 -148.18 200.05
CA VAL A 18 4.00 -146.96 200.09
C VAL A 18 5.37 -147.32 200.66
N ASP A 19 6.44 -146.90 199.99
CA ASP A 19 7.81 -147.05 200.50
C ASP A 19 8.46 -145.68 200.84
N ILE A 20 9.74 -145.72 201.24
CA ILE A 20 10.50 -144.49 201.54
C ILE A 20 10.83 -143.69 200.26
N THR A 21 10.89 -144.33 199.09
CA THR A 21 11.06 -143.71 197.77
C THR A 21 9.83 -142.91 197.35
N ASP A 22 8.64 -143.29 197.83
CA ASP A 22 7.40 -142.54 197.63
C ASP A 22 7.34 -141.28 198.50
N LEU A 23 7.75 -141.37 199.76
CA LEU A 23 7.78 -140.24 200.68
C LEU A 23 8.88 -139.22 200.34
N ASN A 24 10.10 -139.67 200.06
CA ASN A 24 11.20 -138.78 199.68
C ASN A 24 10.91 -138.09 198.35
N GLY A 25 10.47 -138.84 197.32
CA GLY A 25 10.11 -138.25 196.03
C GLY A 25 9.00 -137.19 196.12
N ASN A 26 8.08 -137.33 197.08
CA ASN A 26 7.08 -136.28 197.36
C ASN A 26 7.68 -135.03 198.02
N MET A 27 8.67 -135.18 198.89
CA MET A 27 9.37 -134.05 199.51
C MET A 27 10.27 -133.31 198.52
N ASP A 28 11.02 -134.03 197.67
CA ASP A 28 11.90 -133.45 196.65
C ASP A 28 11.11 -132.57 195.65
N ILE A 29 9.93 -133.05 195.24
CA ILE A 29 8.99 -132.29 194.39
C ILE A 29 8.49 -131.03 195.12
N LEU A 30 8.19 -131.12 196.41
CA LEU A 30 7.64 -130.02 197.19
C LEU A 30 8.68 -128.91 197.42
N ASP A 31 9.92 -129.27 197.74
CA ASP A 31 11.04 -128.33 197.90
C ASP A 31 11.34 -127.61 196.57
N THR A 32 11.42 -128.37 195.46
CA THR A 32 11.60 -127.83 194.11
C THR A 32 10.50 -126.80 193.75
N ALA A 33 9.24 -127.09 194.08
CA ALA A 33 8.12 -126.20 193.82
C ALA A 33 8.18 -124.91 194.67
N VAL A 34 8.58 -125.02 195.94
CA VAL A 34 8.77 -123.85 196.83
C VAL A 34 9.93 -122.98 196.35
N LYS A 35 11.05 -123.59 195.93
CA LYS A 35 12.21 -122.89 195.39
C LYS A 35 11.88 -122.10 194.12
N ALA A 36 11.09 -122.66 193.20
CA ALA A 36 10.66 -121.96 191.99
C ALA A 36 9.81 -120.70 192.29
N VAL A 37 8.97 -120.75 193.33
CA VAL A 37 8.20 -119.58 193.79
C VAL A 37 9.11 -118.53 194.44
N GLN A 38 10.14 -118.95 195.20
CA GLN A 38 11.15 -118.04 195.74
C GLN A 38 11.96 -117.36 194.63
N ASP A 39 12.37 -118.09 193.59
CA ASP A 39 13.11 -117.53 192.45
C ASP A 39 12.26 -116.52 191.66
N HIS A 40 10.98 -116.80 191.43
CA HIS A 40 10.09 -115.83 190.77
C HIS A 40 9.82 -114.59 191.64
N ALA A 41 9.67 -114.76 192.97
CA ALA A 41 9.55 -113.64 193.90
C ALA A 41 10.84 -112.83 194.05
N ALA A 42 11.99 -113.39 193.65
CA ALA A 42 13.29 -112.73 193.62
C ALA A 42 13.66 -112.13 192.24
N ASP A 43 12.83 -112.29 191.21
CA ASP A 43 13.10 -111.70 189.89
C ASP A 43 12.96 -110.16 189.94
N ALA A 44 14.09 -109.50 189.74
CA ALA A 44 14.22 -108.05 189.81
C ALA A 44 14.23 -107.36 188.42
N VAL A 45 14.07 -108.10 187.33
CA VAL A 45 14.27 -107.61 185.95
C VAL A 45 12.96 -107.09 185.34
N LYS A 46 13.04 -106.07 184.45
CA LYS A 46 11.88 -105.29 184.00
C LYS A 46 12.01 -104.71 182.58
N HIS A 47 10.84 -104.23 182.11
CA HIS A 47 10.59 -103.14 181.16
C HIS A 47 10.44 -103.49 179.67
N ILE A 48 9.67 -102.63 178.99
CA ILE A 48 9.89 -102.36 177.56
C ILE A 48 11.36 -102.00 177.36
N THR A 49 11.99 -102.73 176.47
CA THR A 49 13.44 -102.80 176.33
C THR A 49 14.05 -101.56 175.68
N ALA A 50 15.38 -101.47 175.70
CA ALA A 50 16.11 -100.54 174.85
C ALA A 50 15.82 -100.76 173.35
N ALA A 51 15.48 -102.00 172.95
CA ALA A 51 15.08 -102.33 171.58
C ALA A 51 13.70 -101.75 171.23
N GLU A 52 12.70 -101.86 172.11
CA GLU A 52 11.38 -101.24 171.89
C GLU A 52 11.45 -99.71 171.86
N ARG A 53 12.28 -99.10 172.71
CA ARG A 53 12.54 -97.65 172.68
C ARG A 53 13.19 -97.21 171.37
N THR A 54 14.19 -97.96 170.90
CA THR A 54 14.83 -97.73 169.60
C THR A 54 13.84 -97.92 168.45
N GLY A 55 13.00 -98.95 168.49
CA GLY A 55 11.97 -99.23 167.49
C GLY A 55 10.86 -98.17 167.42
N TRP A 56 10.51 -97.53 168.54
CA TRP A 56 9.62 -96.36 168.55
C TRP A 56 10.29 -95.12 167.93
N ASN A 57 11.54 -94.82 168.30
CA ASN A 57 12.26 -93.68 167.76
C ASN A 57 12.59 -93.82 166.26
N ALA A 58 12.70 -95.05 165.75
CA ALA A 58 12.95 -95.34 164.33
C ALA A 58 11.66 -95.45 163.48
N LYS A 59 10.47 -95.23 164.05
CA LYS A 59 9.19 -95.59 163.40
C LYS A 59 8.74 -94.66 162.26
N ALA A 60 9.42 -93.54 162.06
CA ALA A 60 9.23 -92.62 160.93
C ALA A 60 10.54 -92.48 160.15
N SER A 61 10.51 -92.71 158.84
CA SER A 61 11.68 -92.52 157.98
C SER A 61 11.96 -91.02 157.78
N THR A 62 13.23 -90.63 157.97
CA THR A 62 13.74 -89.29 157.68
C THR A 62 14.36 -89.17 156.29
N ALA A 63 14.40 -90.27 155.52
CA ALA A 63 14.99 -90.28 154.18
C ALA A 63 14.07 -89.63 153.14
N ALA A 64 14.69 -88.97 152.15
CA ALA A 64 13.96 -88.42 151.02
C ALA A 64 13.40 -89.53 150.10
N ALA A 65 12.27 -89.26 149.45
CA ALA A 65 11.71 -90.14 148.43
C ALA A 65 12.66 -90.26 147.23
N THR A 66 12.69 -91.43 146.60
CA THR A 66 13.45 -91.69 145.37
C THR A 66 12.57 -92.36 144.33
N ALA A 67 13.03 -92.46 143.08
CA ALA A 67 12.29 -93.12 142.00
C ALA A 67 11.96 -94.60 142.26
N SER A 68 12.57 -95.25 143.26
CA SER A 68 12.41 -96.68 143.56
C SER A 68 12.09 -97.00 145.02
N ALA A 69 11.98 -95.99 145.90
CA ALA A 69 11.68 -96.18 147.32
C ALA A 69 10.88 -95.00 147.89
N ALA A 70 9.84 -95.33 148.65
CA ALA A 70 9.00 -94.35 149.34
C ALA A 70 9.76 -93.64 150.47
N GLY A 71 9.52 -92.34 150.63
CA GLY A 71 10.15 -91.47 151.62
C GLY A 71 9.49 -90.09 151.64
N LEU A 72 10.14 -89.10 152.25
CA LEU A 72 9.64 -87.73 152.32
C LEU A 72 9.99 -86.96 151.03
N MET A 73 9.04 -86.28 150.40
CA MET A 73 9.39 -85.41 149.25
C MET A 73 10.21 -84.20 149.72
N ALA A 74 11.33 -83.93 149.04
CA ALA A 74 12.13 -82.75 149.30
C ALA A 74 11.39 -81.47 148.87
N ALA A 75 11.62 -80.36 149.57
CA ALA A 75 10.95 -79.09 149.28
C ALA A 75 11.16 -78.61 147.82
N ALA A 76 12.34 -78.85 147.25
CA ALA A 76 12.65 -78.53 145.86
C ALA A 76 11.84 -79.37 144.85
N ASP A 77 11.59 -80.65 145.14
CA ASP A 77 10.84 -81.53 144.23
C ASP A 77 9.33 -81.34 144.36
N LYS A 78 8.85 -81.02 145.58
CA LYS A 78 7.48 -80.53 145.79
C LYS A 78 7.24 -79.22 145.03
N ALA A 79 8.17 -78.27 145.08
CA ALA A 79 8.05 -77.00 144.34
C ALA A 79 8.05 -77.18 142.81
N LYS A 80 8.83 -78.13 142.27
CA LYS A 80 8.74 -78.51 140.85
C LYS A 80 7.36 -79.07 140.49
N LEU A 81 6.83 -79.97 141.32
CA LEU A 81 5.54 -80.61 141.10
C LEU A 81 4.37 -79.60 141.21
N ASP A 82 4.46 -78.63 142.12
CA ASP A 82 3.47 -77.55 142.27
C ASP A 82 3.42 -76.59 141.06
N GLY A 83 4.47 -76.56 140.24
CA GLY A 83 4.49 -75.85 138.96
C GLY A 83 3.83 -76.60 137.79
N VAL A 84 3.42 -77.86 137.98
CA VAL A 84 2.80 -78.69 136.94
C VAL A 84 1.28 -78.55 137.00
N ALA A 85 0.68 -78.08 135.91
CA ALA A 85 -0.78 -77.93 135.82
C ALA A 85 -1.51 -79.28 135.93
N ALA A 86 -2.67 -79.28 136.60
CA ALA A 86 -3.48 -80.48 136.77
C ALA A 86 -3.89 -81.09 135.41
N GLY A 87 -3.50 -82.34 135.17
CA GLY A 87 -3.75 -83.05 133.91
C GLY A 87 -2.68 -82.86 132.82
N ALA A 88 -1.58 -82.14 133.09
CA ALA A 88 -0.47 -82.05 132.15
C ALA A 88 0.16 -83.42 131.85
N ASN A 89 0.45 -83.68 130.58
CA ASN A 89 1.16 -84.86 130.11
C ASN A 89 2.60 -84.49 129.68
N ASN A 90 3.43 -85.50 129.41
CA ASN A 90 4.81 -85.29 128.92
C ASN A 90 4.80 -84.90 127.43
N TYR A 91 4.45 -83.65 127.15
CA TYR A 91 4.45 -83.11 125.79
C TYR A 91 5.84 -82.63 125.37
N VAL A 92 6.31 -83.12 124.22
CA VAL A 92 7.54 -82.66 123.54
C VAL A 92 7.13 -82.24 122.14
N HIS A 93 7.37 -80.99 121.76
CA HIS A 93 6.99 -80.49 120.44
C HIS A 93 7.92 -81.08 119.35
N PRO A 94 7.40 -81.68 118.27
CA PRO A 94 8.21 -82.08 117.12
C PRO A 94 8.83 -80.88 116.40
N ASN A 95 9.94 -81.09 115.70
CA ASN A 95 10.54 -80.10 114.80
C ASN A 95 9.72 -79.99 113.48
N HIS A 96 9.75 -78.82 112.85
CA HIS A 96 9.08 -78.55 111.57
C HIS A 96 10.04 -78.70 110.38
N THR A 97 9.49 -79.07 109.21
CA THR A 97 10.20 -78.97 107.92
C THR A 97 9.24 -78.51 106.82
N GLY A 98 9.66 -77.56 105.99
CA GLY A 98 8.90 -77.09 104.84
C GLY A 98 9.04 -75.60 104.56
N ASP A 99 8.06 -75.02 103.87
CA ASP A 99 7.99 -73.60 103.49
C ASP A 99 7.82 -72.61 104.65
N VAL A 100 7.46 -73.11 105.83
CA VAL A 100 7.01 -72.28 106.94
C VAL A 100 8.19 -71.91 107.83
N THR A 101 8.68 -70.68 107.68
CA THR A 101 9.38 -69.99 108.77
C THR A 101 8.42 -69.77 109.93
N SER A 102 8.46 -70.68 110.91
CA SER A 102 8.03 -70.40 112.28
C SER A 102 9.09 -69.55 112.98
N THR A 103 8.66 -68.63 113.85
CA THR A 103 9.55 -67.85 114.71
C THR A 103 9.16 -67.93 116.18
N GLY A 104 9.40 -69.10 116.77
CA GLY A 104 10.03 -69.17 118.10
C GLY A 104 11.50 -69.61 118.03
N ASP A 105 11.96 -70.04 116.86
CA ASP A 105 12.91 -71.15 116.71
C ASP A 105 13.95 -71.00 115.58
N GLY A 106 13.73 -70.12 114.58
CA GLY A 106 14.83 -69.57 113.77
C GLY A 106 15.08 -70.17 112.38
N VAL A 107 14.07 -70.71 111.69
CA VAL A 107 14.20 -71.21 110.30
C VAL A 107 14.25 -70.04 109.31
N THR A 108 15.29 -69.97 108.47
CA THR A 108 15.57 -68.84 107.57
C THR A 108 15.37 -69.09 106.07
N ALA A 109 15.08 -70.33 105.65
CA ALA A 109 14.92 -70.69 104.25
C ALA A 109 13.99 -71.89 104.02
N ILE A 110 13.50 -71.98 102.79
CA ILE A 110 12.52 -72.96 102.29
C ILE A 110 13.25 -74.13 101.61
N ALA A 111 12.78 -75.35 101.82
CA ALA A 111 13.37 -76.54 101.19
C ALA A 111 12.91 -76.69 99.71
N PRO A 112 13.82 -77.00 98.76
CA PRO A 112 13.45 -77.16 97.35
C PRO A 112 12.35 -78.20 97.12
N GLY A 113 11.33 -77.84 96.34
CA GLY A 113 10.24 -78.72 95.94
C GLY A 113 9.14 -78.94 96.99
N VAL A 114 9.14 -78.20 98.10
CA VAL A 114 8.01 -78.23 99.07
C VAL A 114 6.81 -77.41 98.57
N ILE A 115 7.03 -76.32 97.83
CA ILE A 115 6.01 -75.72 96.97
C ILE A 115 5.81 -76.60 95.72
N VAL A 116 4.61 -77.17 95.59
CA VAL A 116 4.08 -77.70 94.33
C VAL A 116 2.99 -76.78 93.76
N ASN A 117 2.55 -77.07 92.54
CA ASN A 117 1.59 -76.25 91.79
C ASN A 117 0.14 -76.27 92.36
N ALA A 118 -0.07 -76.86 93.53
CA ALA A 118 -1.30 -76.82 94.32
C ALA A 118 -1.17 -75.92 95.57
N ASP A 119 0.05 -75.77 96.11
CA ASP A 119 0.35 -74.79 97.17
C ASP A 119 0.50 -73.38 96.57
N VAL A 120 1.01 -73.30 95.33
CA VAL A 120 0.81 -72.13 94.46
C VAL A 120 -0.66 -72.05 94.07
N ASN A 121 -1.45 -71.37 94.89
CA ASN A 121 -2.80 -70.95 94.54
C ASN A 121 -2.78 -70.24 93.17
N ALA A 122 -3.81 -70.42 92.33
CA ALA A 122 -3.95 -69.72 91.05
C ALA A 122 -3.96 -68.17 91.18
N THR A 123 -4.16 -67.63 92.39
CA THR A 123 -4.02 -66.19 92.71
C THR A 123 -2.66 -65.80 93.31
N ALA A 124 -1.69 -66.71 93.38
CA ALA A 124 -0.37 -66.44 93.97
C ALA A 124 0.48 -65.59 93.02
N ALA A 125 1.04 -64.49 93.53
CA ALA A 125 1.83 -63.53 92.76
C ALA A 125 3.28 -64.02 92.50
N ILE A 126 3.40 -65.07 91.68
CA ILE A 126 4.68 -65.53 91.12
C ILE A 126 5.07 -64.62 89.94
N ASP A 127 5.64 -63.46 90.28
CA ASP A 127 6.03 -62.42 89.33
C ASP A 127 7.27 -62.82 88.49
N ALA A 128 7.30 -62.46 87.20
CA ALA A 128 8.36 -62.91 86.28
C ALA A 128 9.75 -62.36 86.65
N THR A 129 9.81 -61.26 87.40
CA THR A 129 11.04 -60.69 87.96
C THR A 129 11.82 -61.68 88.84
N LYS A 130 11.16 -62.71 89.41
CA LYS A 130 11.80 -63.78 90.20
C LYS A 130 12.32 -64.96 89.39
N ILE A 131 12.12 -64.96 88.06
CA ILE A 131 12.44 -66.09 87.16
C ILE A 131 13.68 -65.78 86.27
N GLY A 132 14.05 -64.51 86.14
CA GLY A 132 15.30 -64.06 85.52
C GLY A 132 16.25 -63.38 86.51
N THR A 133 17.24 -62.63 86.01
CA THR A 133 18.17 -61.80 86.80
C THR A 133 17.52 -60.55 87.42
N GLY A 134 16.20 -60.52 87.57
CA GLY A 134 15.42 -59.33 87.95
C GLY A 134 15.24 -58.28 86.84
N ILE A 135 15.86 -58.45 85.67
CA ILE A 135 15.87 -57.45 84.59
C ILE A 135 14.69 -57.61 83.63
N VAL A 136 14.27 -58.84 83.33
CA VAL A 136 13.14 -59.10 82.40
C VAL A 136 11.84 -58.64 83.05
N SER A 137 11.26 -57.57 82.53
CA SER A 137 10.00 -57.01 82.98
C SER A 137 8.79 -57.81 82.45
N ASN A 138 7.64 -57.63 83.09
CA ASN A 138 6.37 -58.20 82.61
C ASN A 138 5.95 -57.65 81.24
N ALA A 139 6.49 -56.50 80.80
CA ALA A 139 6.30 -55.99 79.45
C ALA A 139 7.13 -56.81 78.42
N GLU A 140 8.40 -57.11 78.74
CA GLU A 140 9.26 -57.93 77.88
C GLU A 140 8.78 -59.39 77.81
N PHE A 141 8.27 -59.94 78.91
CA PHE A 141 7.60 -61.25 78.90
C PHE A 141 6.26 -61.19 78.16
N GLY A 142 5.52 -60.09 78.27
CA GLY A 142 4.27 -59.84 77.54
C GLY A 142 4.43 -59.71 76.02
N TYR A 143 5.61 -59.29 75.54
CA TYR A 143 5.94 -59.34 74.10
C TYR A 143 6.10 -60.76 73.54
N LEU A 144 5.94 -61.80 74.38
CA LEU A 144 5.82 -63.20 73.97
C LEU A 144 4.36 -63.68 73.81
N ASP A 145 3.37 -62.79 73.95
CA ASP A 145 1.99 -63.13 73.56
C ASP A 145 1.89 -63.35 72.04
N GLY A 146 1.02 -64.26 71.61
CA GLY A 146 0.95 -64.75 70.23
C GLY A 146 2.12 -65.64 69.77
N VAL A 147 3.04 -66.01 70.67
CA VAL A 147 4.13 -66.98 70.38
C VAL A 147 3.56 -68.41 70.36
N THR A 148 2.95 -68.79 69.24
CA THR A 148 2.31 -70.10 68.97
C THR A 148 3.30 -71.24 68.70
N SER A 149 4.59 -70.92 68.57
CA SER A 149 5.70 -71.85 68.36
C SER A 149 7.01 -71.17 68.76
N GLY A 150 8.10 -71.92 68.94
CA GLY A 150 9.37 -71.36 69.45
C GLY A 150 9.81 -70.07 68.73
N ILE A 151 10.19 -69.05 69.50
CA ILE A 151 10.44 -67.67 69.05
C ILE A 151 11.40 -67.62 67.85
N GLN A 152 12.46 -68.43 67.86
CA GLN A 152 13.41 -68.52 66.74
C GLN A 152 12.73 -68.98 65.43
N GLY A 153 11.75 -69.88 65.49
CA GLY A 153 10.95 -70.28 64.33
C GLY A 153 10.05 -69.15 63.82
N GLN A 154 9.40 -68.41 64.73
CA GLN A 154 8.59 -67.23 64.37
C GLN A 154 9.41 -66.03 63.87
N LEU A 155 10.71 -65.94 64.23
CA LEU A 155 11.66 -64.98 63.66
C LEU A 155 12.20 -65.47 62.31
N ASN A 156 12.56 -66.75 62.18
CA ASN A 156 13.01 -67.35 60.91
C ASN A 156 11.92 -67.26 59.84
N GLY A 157 10.64 -67.42 60.20
CA GLY A 157 9.48 -67.19 59.32
C GLY A 157 9.19 -65.72 58.99
N LYS A 158 9.93 -64.77 59.56
CA LYS A 158 9.95 -63.35 59.17
C LYS A 158 11.28 -62.94 58.50
N SER A 159 12.29 -63.82 58.49
CA SER A 159 13.45 -63.72 57.61
C SER A 159 12.95 -63.76 56.15
N PRO A 160 13.53 -62.97 55.23
CA PRO A 160 12.73 -62.30 54.22
C PRO A 160 12.04 -63.24 53.24
N THR A 161 10.70 -63.30 53.32
CA THR A 161 9.82 -63.58 52.19
C THR A 161 10.25 -62.68 51.04
N VAL A 162 10.78 -63.25 49.96
CA VAL A 162 11.66 -62.49 49.06
C VAL A 162 10.90 -61.41 48.29
N ASP A 163 11.07 -60.17 48.74
CA ASP A 163 10.39 -58.99 48.19
C ASP A 163 11.10 -58.48 46.93
N TYR A 164 11.00 -59.25 45.85
CA TYR A 164 11.47 -58.83 44.52
C TYR A 164 10.68 -57.65 43.93
N VAL A 165 9.65 -57.13 44.60
CA VAL A 165 8.95 -55.89 44.20
C VAL A 165 9.71 -54.67 44.72
N ARG A 166 10.24 -54.71 45.95
CA ARG A 166 11.06 -53.63 46.54
C ARG A 166 12.56 -53.81 46.36
N GLN A 167 13.04 -55.05 46.19
CA GLN A 167 14.45 -55.39 46.01
C GLN A 167 14.61 -56.21 44.71
N PRO A 168 14.62 -55.57 43.53
CA PRO A 168 14.67 -56.24 42.24
C PRO A 168 15.80 -57.26 42.12
N ALA A 169 15.50 -58.41 41.52
CA ALA A 169 16.48 -59.46 41.29
C ALA A 169 17.59 -59.03 40.32
N TYR A 170 18.74 -59.69 40.36
CA TYR A 170 19.81 -59.57 39.37
C TYR A 170 20.27 -60.96 38.91
N SER A 171 20.35 -61.20 37.59
CA SER A 171 20.81 -62.48 37.06
C SER A 171 21.34 -62.38 35.63
N VAL A 172 22.30 -63.24 35.28
CA VAL A 172 22.66 -63.50 33.87
C VAL A 172 21.71 -64.56 33.33
N THR A 173 21.15 -64.35 32.15
CA THR A 173 20.20 -65.32 31.56
C THR A 173 20.90 -66.58 31.06
N ALA A 174 20.15 -67.66 30.94
CA ALA A 174 20.46 -68.77 30.04
C ALA A 174 19.35 -68.88 28.98
N GLY A 175 19.37 -69.96 28.19
CA GLY A 175 18.40 -70.17 27.11
C GLY A 175 18.82 -69.52 25.79
N THR A 176 17.83 -69.07 25.01
CA THR A 176 17.99 -68.61 23.62
C THR A 176 17.55 -67.15 23.46
N GLY A 177 17.93 -66.51 22.36
CA GLY A 177 17.48 -65.14 22.04
C GLY A 177 15.96 -64.95 21.92
N ALA A 178 15.18 -66.03 21.81
CA ALA A 178 13.70 -66.00 21.81
C ALA A 178 13.09 -66.30 23.19
N ALA A 179 13.82 -67.03 24.04
CA ALA A 179 13.34 -67.51 25.33
C ALA A 179 14.53 -67.57 26.31
N TYR A 180 14.64 -66.51 27.11
CA TYR A 180 15.60 -66.40 28.20
C TYR A 180 15.08 -67.11 29.45
N THR A 181 15.99 -67.70 30.22
CA THR A 181 15.69 -68.30 31.52
C THR A 181 16.58 -67.69 32.60
N VAL A 182 16.08 -67.58 33.83
CA VAL A 182 16.86 -67.17 35.01
C VAL A 182 16.45 -68.01 36.21
N ASN A 183 17.43 -68.41 37.02
CA ASN A 183 17.23 -69.20 38.22
C ASN A 183 17.73 -68.38 39.41
N LEU A 184 16.79 -67.73 40.10
CA LEU A 184 17.04 -66.93 41.30
C LEU A 184 17.13 -67.84 42.54
N THR A 185 17.95 -67.42 43.51
CA THR A 185 18.10 -68.05 44.82
C THR A 185 18.03 -66.97 45.90
N PRO A 186 17.09 -67.04 46.87
CA PRO A 186 16.01 -68.02 46.97
C PRO A 186 15.02 -67.91 45.80
N ALA A 187 14.38 -69.01 45.43
CA ALA A 187 13.43 -69.02 44.33
C ALA A 187 12.13 -68.27 44.72
N PRO A 188 11.60 -67.37 43.87
CA PRO A 188 10.27 -66.81 44.08
C PRO A 188 9.19 -67.90 43.97
N ALA A 189 8.13 -67.80 44.77
CA ALA A 189 6.98 -68.69 44.70
C ALA A 189 5.97 -68.29 43.60
N SER A 190 5.99 -67.03 43.18
CA SER A 190 5.15 -66.46 42.13
C SER A 190 5.77 -65.16 41.58
N LEU A 191 5.22 -64.64 40.48
CA LEU A 191 5.65 -63.37 39.86
C LEU A 191 4.52 -62.32 40.00
N PRO A 192 4.38 -61.67 41.19
CA PRO A 192 3.35 -60.67 41.43
C PRO A 192 3.54 -59.41 40.58
N GLU A 193 2.50 -58.59 40.53
CA GLU A 193 2.56 -57.26 39.91
C GLU A 193 3.67 -56.41 40.55
N GLY A 194 4.46 -55.72 39.72
CA GLY A 194 5.61 -54.94 40.16
C GLY A 194 6.88 -55.74 40.45
N PHE A 195 6.89 -57.07 40.31
CA PHE A 195 8.12 -57.89 40.45
C PHE A 195 9.23 -57.34 39.54
N GLY A 196 10.34 -56.91 40.13
CA GLY A 196 11.48 -56.32 39.44
C GLY A 196 12.60 -57.32 39.20
N ILE A 197 13.20 -57.26 38.00
CA ILE A 197 14.42 -58.01 37.69
C ILE A 197 15.31 -57.26 36.70
N THR A 198 16.59 -57.15 37.02
CA THR A 198 17.66 -56.84 36.08
C THR A 198 18.20 -58.13 35.49
N ILE A 199 18.06 -58.30 34.17
CA ILE A 199 18.68 -59.40 33.43
C ILE A 199 19.91 -58.90 32.67
N VAL A 200 20.92 -59.76 32.56
CA VAL A 200 22.02 -59.62 31.58
C VAL A 200 21.86 -60.73 30.55
N PRO A 201 21.43 -60.44 29.31
CA PRO A 201 21.26 -61.46 28.27
C PRO A 201 22.56 -62.19 27.94
N ASN A 202 22.52 -63.52 27.87
CA ASN A 202 23.63 -64.35 27.39
C ASN A 202 23.79 -64.33 25.86
N LEU A 203 22.74 -63.91 25.15
CA LEU A 203 22.66 -63.82 23.69
C LEU A 203 22.00 -62.50 23.30
N VAL A 204 22.01 -62.18 22.01
CA VAL A 204 21.22 -61.08 21.45
C VAL A 204 19.80 -61.58 21.18
N ASN A 205 18.77 -60.76 21.45
CA ASN A 205 17.39 -61.20 21.28
C ASN A 205 16.96 -61.34 19.81
N THR A 206 16.05 -62.29 19.57
CA THR A 206 15.17 -62.29 18.40
C THR A 206 13.92 -61.45 18.67
N ALA A 207 13.11 -61.19 17.65
CA ALA A 207 11.84 -60.50 17.83
C ALA A 207 10.92 -61.25 18.80
N GLY A 208 10.24 -60.54 19.70
CA GLY A 208 9.24 -61.12 20.62
C GLY A 208 9.80 -61.99 21.73
N ALA A 209 11.03 -61.73 22.20
CA ALA A 209 11.68 -62.54 23.22
C ALA A 209 10.90 -62.61 24.55
N THR A 210 11.02 -63.74 25.24
CA THR A 210 10.39 -64.01 26.55
C THR A 210 11.43 -64.24 27.65
N LEU A 211 11.01 -64.10 28.91
CA LEU A 211 11.78 -64.44 30.10
C LEU A 211 10.99 -65.42 30.98
N ASN A 212 11.61 -66.53 31.38
CA ASN A 212 11.06 -67.47 32.36
C ASN A 212 11.91 -67.44 33.64
N VAL A 213 11.29 -67.06 34.75
CA VAL A 213 11.93 -66.96 36.08
C VAL A 213 11.61 -68.23 36.87
N ASN A 214 12.65 -69.00 37.23
CA ASN A 214 12.56 -70.22 38.06
C ASN A 214 11.57 -71.29 37.57
N GLY A 215 11.14 -71.25 36.31
CA GLY A 215 10.15 -72.18 35.75
C GLY A 215 8.69 -71.73 35.90
N LEU A 216 8.43 -70.54 36.47
CA LEU A 216 7.08 -70.02 36.75
C LEU A 216 6.29 -69.60 35.50
N GLY A 217 6.90 -69.66 34.32
CA GLY A 217 6.26 -69.40 33.02
C GLY A 217 7.04 -68.40 32.18
N ALA A 218 6.97 -68.54 30.86
CA ALA A 218 7.62 -67.61 29.92
C ALA A 218 6.73 -66.37 29.70
N ILE A 219 7.24 -65.20 30.08
CA ILE A 219 6.54 -63.90 30.02
C ILE A 219 7.21 -63.02 28.95
N PRO A 220 6.47 -62.31 28.08
CA PRO A 220 7.08 -61.47 27.05
C PRO A 220 7.89 -60.30 27.62
N LEU A 221 9.05 -60.05 27.01
CA LEU A 221 9.87 -58.85 27.26
C LEU A 221 9.46 -57.74 26.28
N LYS A 222 9.06 -56.60 26.84
CA LYS A 222 8.57 -55.43 26.09
C LYS A 222 9.26 -54.15 26.56
N ASP A 223 9.25 -53.12 25.72
CA ASP A 223 9.70 -51.79 26.11
C ASP A 223 8.71 -51.12 27.08
N GLN A 224 9.08 -49.95 27.59
CA GLN A 224 8.25 -49.13 28.49
C GLN A 224 6.89 -48.71 27.87
N LYS A 225 6.73 -48.83 26.54
CA LYS A 225 5.51 -48.48 25.80
C LYS A 225 4.61 -49.69 25.56
N GLY A 226 5.00 -50.88 26.04
CA GLY A 226 4.25 -52.13 25.83
C GLY A 226 4.47 -52.77 24.45
N ILE A 227 5.52 -52.38 23.73
CA ILE A 227 5.87 -52.93 22.42
C ILE A 227 6.90 -54.06 22.60
N ALA A 228 6.67 -55.20 21.95
CA ALA A 228 7.61 -56.32 21.98
C ALA A 228 8.94 -55.95 21.31
N TYR A 229 10.07 -56.30 21.94
CA TYR A 229 11.38 -55.98 21.39
C TYR A 229 11.60 -56.63 20.02
N ALA A 230 11.97 -55.80 19.03
CA ALA A 230 12.52 -56.24 17.76
C ALA A 230 13.87 -56.96 17.98
N ALA A 231 14.27 -57.81 17.01
CA ALA A 231 15.56 -58.49 17.06
C ALA A 231 16.72 -57.47 17.16
N GLY A 232 17.73 -57.77 17.98
CA GLY A 232 18.92 -56.92 18.14
C GLY A 232 18.81 -55.76 19.13
N LYS A 233 17.68 -55.58 19.85
CA LYS A 233 17.51 -54.48 20.82
C LYS A 233 17.99 -54.78 22.24
N LEU A 234 17.92 -56.05 22.66
CA LEU A 234 18.54 -56.53 23.90
C LEU A 234 19.86 -57.20 23.52
N LEU A 235 20.97 -56.54 23.90
CA LEU A 235 22.33 -56.94 23.55
C LEU A 235 22.92 -57.88 24.60
N ALA A 236 23.69 -58.88 24.14
CA ALA A 236 24.41 -59.79 25.02
C ALA A 236 25.37 -59.03 25.95
N GLY A 237 25.42 -59.42 27.23
CA GLY A 237 26.33 -58.83 28.22
C GLY A 237 26.00 -57.40 28.67
N LYS A 238 24.80 -56.87 28.38
CA LYS A 238 24.32 -55.57 28.87
C LYS A 238 23.18 -55.74 29.88
N PRO A 239 23.13 -54.97 30.98
CA PRO A 239 22.04 -55.05 31.94
C PRO A 239 20.79 -54.35 31.42
N TYR A 240 19.63 -55.01 31.54
CA TYR A 240 18.31 -54.44 31.25
C TYR A 240 17.39 -54.70 32.44
N MET A 241 16.79 -53.64 32.99
CA MET A 241 15.87 -53.73 34.12
C MET A 241 14.42 -53.76 33.65
N PHE A 242 13.66 -54.70 34.19
CA PHE A 242 12.26 -54.95 33.89
C PHE A 242 11.42 -54.96 35.17
N ARG A 243 10.16 -54.53 35.05
CA ARG A 243 9.11 -54.80 36.03
C ARG A 243 7.95 -55.56 35.39
N LYS A 244 7.40 -56.49 36.16
CA LYS A 244 6.19 -57.22 35.82
C LYS A 244 5.00 -56.26 35.85
N VAL A 245 4.29 -56.13 34.72
CA VAL A 245 3.07 -55.33 34.60
C VAL A 245 2.03 -56.12 33.81
N GLY A 246 0.88 -56.40 34.41
CA GLY A 246 -0.20 -57.19 33.83
C GLY A 246 0.25 -58.59 33.40
N THR A 247 0.30 -58.83 32.09
CA THR A 247 0.74 -60.09 31.48
C THR A 247 2.22 -60.14 31.12
N ASP A 248 2.95 -59.02 31.20
CA ASP A 248 4.25 -58.83 30.56
C ASP A 248 5.36 -58.40 31.53
N PHE A 249 6.60 -58.40 31.05
CA PHE A 249 7.72 -57.69 31.64
C PHE A 249 8.00 -56.44 30.79
N LEU A 250 7.73 -55.26 31.35
CA LEU A 250 8.03 -53.98 30.71
C LEU A 250 9.38 -53.46 31.19
N ALA A 251 10.18 -52.90 30.29
CA ALA A 251 11.46 -52.29 30.65
C ALA A 251 11.25 -50.99 31.46
N ASP A 252 12.06 -50.82 32.51
CA ASP A 252 12.03 -49.66 33.41
C ASP A 252 12.51 -48.36 32.73
N SER A 253 13.20 -48.48 31.60
CA SER A 253 13.63 -47.38 30.74
C SER A 253 13.55 -47.77 29.26
N ALA A 254 13.45 -46.77 28.38
CA ALA A 254 13.43 -46.95 26.94
C ALA A 254 14.50 -46.07 26.26
N GLY A 255 14.98 -46.53 25.10
CA GLY A 255 15.92 -45.79 24.25
C GLY A 255 15.28 -44.60 23.53
N GLY A 256 16.12 -43.80 22.87
CA GLY A 256 15.73 -42.55 22.22
C GLY A 256 14.98 -42.80 20.91
N SER A 257 13.64 -42.73 20.92
CA SER A 257 12.84 -42.92 19.72
C SER A 257 12.76 -41.64 18.86
N GLY A 258 13.78 -41.43 18.01
CA GLY A 258 13.82 -40.39 16.99
C GLY A 258 14.34 -40.92 15.64
N ASN A 259 14.05 -40.21 14.55
CA ASN A 259 14.42 -40.57 13.18
C ASN A 259 15.37 -39.57 12.50
N ALA A 260 15.75 -38.48 13.17
CA ALA A 260 16.63 -37.45 12.62
C ALA A 260 18.04 -38.00 12.40
N VAL A 261 18.55 -37.86 11.18
CA VAL A 261 19.94 -38.17 10.84
C VAL A 261 20.81 -36.91 10.93
N ALA A 262 22.13 -37.06 10.79
CA ALA A 262 23.07 -35.92 10.83
C ALA A 262 22.67 -34.78 9.86
N GLY A 263 22.13 -35.12 8.68
CA GLY A 263 21.66 -34.14 7.69
C GLY A 263 20.42 -33.33 8.08
N ASP A 264 19.65 -33.76 9.08
CA ASP A 264 18.48 -33.03 9.61
C ASP A 264 18.86 -32.11 10.78
N ILE A 265 19.97 -32.43 11.46
CA ILE A 265 20.42 -31.74 12.67
C ILE A 265 21.36 -30.60 12.27
N ARG A 266 21.09 -29.40 12.79
CA ARG A 266 21.93 -28.19 12.63
C ARG A 266 23.42 -28.51 12.84
N ALA A 267 24.26 -28.03 11.92
CA ALA A 267 25.71 -28.18 11.97
C ALA A 267 26.29 -27.89 13.37
N GLY A 268 27.02 -28.84 13.94
CA GLY A 268 27.67 -28.70 15.27
C GLY A 268 26.72 -28.77 16.48
N LYS A 269 25.47 -29.21 16.31
CA LYS A 269 24.59 -29.66 17.40
C LYS A 269 24.52 -31.18 17.44
N THR A 270 24.29 -31.76 18.61
CA THR A 270 24.14 -33.22 18.78
C THR A 270 22.70 -33.63 19.06
N ALA A 271 22.35 -34.87 18.74
CA ALA A 271 21.15 -35.55 19.20
C ALA A 271 21.50 -36.98 19.64
N ALA A 272 20.96 -37.41 20.78
CA ALA A 272 21.20 -38.75 21.32
C ALA A 272 20.39 -39.81 20.54
N THR A 273 21.02 -40.94 20.25
CA THR A 273 20.39 -42.12 19.63
C THR A 273 20.78 -43.40 20.36
N ASP A 274 20.07 -44.50 20.09
CA ASP A 274 20.43 -45.85 20.61
C ASP A 274 21.87 -46.30 20.26
N ALA A 275 22.52 -45.66 19.27
CA ALA A 275 23.89 -45.92 18.87
C ALA A 275 24.92 -44.90 19.41
N GLY A 276 24.49 -43.92 20.19
CA GLY A 276 25.28 -42.79 20.68
C GLY A 276 24.85 -41.44 20.08
N ASP A 277 25.59 -40.38 20.41
CA ASP A 277 25.30 -39.01 19.95
C ASP A 277 25.67 -38.81 18.48
N VAL A 278 24.68 -38.44 17.66
CA VAL A 278 24.87 -38.03 16.28
C VAL A 278 25.12 -36.53 16.23
N THR A 279 26.25 -36.11 15.65
CA THR A 279 26.54 -34.70 15.37
C THR A 279 25.93 -34.28 14.04
N GLY A 280 25.23 -33.14 14.05
CA GLY A 280 24.57 -32.58 12.89
C GLY A 280 25.50 -31.95 11.86
N THR A 281 25.06 -31.99 10.61
CA THR A 281 25.75 -31.48 9.41
C THR A 281 24.88 -30.56 8.55
N LEU A 282 23.63 -30.29 8.94
CA LEU A 282 22.73 -29.38 8.23
C LEU A 282 23.32 -27.96 8.21
N ALA A 283 23.75 -27.52 7.02
CA ALA A 283 24.49 -26.28 6.84
C ALA A 283 23.67 -25.05 7.27
N VAL A 284 24.26 -24.21 8.11
CA VAL A 284 23.73 -22.90 8.48
C VAL A 284 24.23 -21.88 7.46
N GLN A 285 23.30 -21.20 6.80
CA GLN A 285 23.55 -20.23 5.75
C GLN A 285 23.24 -18.82 6.24
N THR A 286 24.00 -17.83 5.79
CA THR A 286 23.70 -16.41 6.07
C THR A 286 22.61 -15.90 5.12
N GLY A 287 21.59 -15.25 5.67
CA GLY A 287 20.51 -14.62 4.91
C GLY A 287 20.91 -13.29 4.25
N GLY A 288 20.04 -12.29 4.36
CA GLY A 288 20.24 -10.95 3.81
C GLY A 288 19.51 -10.71 2.47
N THR A 289 19.77 -9.55 1.89
CA THR A 289 18.98 -9.00 0.77
C THR A 289 19.22 -9.74 -0.56
N VAL A 290 18.17 -9.88 -1.35
CA VAL A 290 18.20 -10.26 -2.77
C VAL A 290 17.61 -9.10 -3.58
N THR A 291 18.44 -8.44 -4.39
CA THR A 291 17.99 -7.42 -5.34
C THR A 291 17.60 -8.10 -6.66
N PRO A 292 16.35 -7.96 -7.15
CA PRO A 292 15.97 -8.51 -8.45
C PRO A 292 16.78 -7.90 -9.61
N GLY A 293 17.09 -8.72 -10.62
CA GLY A 293 17.84 -8.32 -11.80
C GLY A 293 17.57 -9.28 -12.97
N ALA A 294 18.33 -9.15 -14.06
CA ALA A 294 18.10 -9.91 -15.29
C ALA A 294 18.45 -11.43 -15.20
N SER A 295 19.07 -11.87 -14.10
CA SER A 295 19.52 -13.25 -13.88
C SER A 295 18.99 -13.80 -12.56
N ALA A 296 18.73 -15.11 -12.52
CA ALA A 296 18.28 -15.80 -11.31
C ALA A 296 19.36 -15.78 -10.20
N VAL A 297 18.97 -15.36 -8.99
CA VAL A 297 19.85 -15.36 -7.81
C VAL A 297 19.57 -16.63 -6.99
N VAL A 298 20.45 -17.61 -7.07
CA VAL A 298 20.35 -18.86 -6.31
C VAL A 298 21.00 -18.68 -4.93
N LYS A 299 20.28 -19.06 -3.87
CA LYS A 299 20.80 -19.15 -2.50
C LYS A 299 21.09 -20.63 -2.17
N PRO A 300 22.18 -20.99 -1.47
CA PRO A 300 22.53 -22.38 -1.19
C PRO A 300 21.47 -23.15 -0.36
N ALA A 301 21.47 -24.47 -0.47
CA ALA A 301 20.67 -25.33 0.42
C ALA A 301 21.19 -25.27 1.87
N GLY A 302 20.27 -25.33 2.83
CA GLY A 302 20.56 -25.23 4.27
C GLY A 302 19.48 -24.46 5.02
N ILE A 303 19.74 -24.13 6.28
CA ILE A 303 18.87 -23.35 7.15
C ILE A 303 19.40 -21.92 7.32
N TYR A 304 18.49 -20.95 7.41
CA TYR A 304 18.82 -19.52 7.44
C TYR A 304 18.44 -18.92 8.80
N ASP A 305 19.44 -18.48 9.57
CA ASP A 305 19.22 -17.86 10.89
C ASP A 305 18.88 -16.35 10.80
N THR A 306 19.07 -15.76 9.63
CA THR A 306 18.67 -14.38 9.33
C THR A 306 17.77 -14.35 8.10
N ALA A 307 16.82 -13.42 8.08
CA ALA A 307 15.80 -13.34 7.03
C ALA A 307 16.43 -13.15 5.63
N ILE A 308 15.82 -13.77 4.61
CA ILE A 308 16.09 -13.46 3.20
C ILE A 308 15.08 -12.39 2.77
N THR A 309 15.57 -11.18 2.50
CA THR A 309 14.72 -10.04 2.12
C THR A 309 14.79 -9.82 0.61
N VAL A 310 13.72 -10.10 -0.13
CA VAL A 310 13.65 -9.73 -1.55
C VAL A 310 13.31 -8.23 -1.64
N ALA A 311 14.16 -7.46 -2.31
CA ALA A 311 13.92 -6.03 -2.49
C ALA A 311 12.75 -5.79 -3.47
N GLY A 312 11.84 -4.89 -3.12
CA GLY A 312 10.76 -4.48 -4.00
C GLY A 312 11.28 -3.75 -5.23
N VAL A 313 10.77 -4.09 -6.42
CA VAL A 313 11.11 -3.38 -7.67
C VAL A 313 10.26 -2.12 -7.75
N SER A 314 10.90 -0.95 -7.75
CA SER A 314 10.21 0.32 -7.95
C SER A 314 9.85 0.48 -9.43
N VAL A 315 8.55 0.53 -9.74
CA VAL A 315 8.01 0.64 -11.10
C VAL A 315 7.07 1.84 -11.18
N PRO A 316 7.42 2.92 -11.90
CA PRO A 316 6.50 4.02 -12.14
C PRO A 316 5.37 3.58 -13.08
N ALA A 317 4.13 3.54 -12.59
CA ALA A 317 2.96 3.08 -13.36
C ALA A 317 2.77 3.86 -14.68
N ALA A 318 3.07 5.17 -14.68
CA ALA A 318 3.03 6.02 -15.86
C ALA A 318 4.11 5.70 -16.93
N SER A 319 5.09 4.85 -16.60
CA SER A 319 6.13 4.36 -17.53
C SER A 319 5.86 2.95 -18.06
N VAL A 320 4.73 2.34 -17.68
CA VAL A 320 4.33 0.98 -18.07
C VAL A 320 3.05 1.04 -18.90
N LEU A 321 3.00 0.27 -20.00
CA LEU A 321 1.89 0.29 -20.97
C LEU A 321 0.60 -0.24 -20.35
N THR A 322 -0.51 0.47 -20.52
CA THR A 322 -1.85 0.04 -20.08
C THR A 322 -2.19 -1.34 -20.67
N GLY A 323 -2.60 -2.27 -19.80
CA GLY A 323 -2.80 -3.69 -20.16
C GLY A 323 -1.60 -4.59 -19.85
N THR A 324 -0.47 -4.04 -19.41
CA THR A 324 0.68 -4.79 -18.88
C THR A 324 0.86 -4.54 -17.38
N THR A 325 1.46 -5.49 -16.67
CA THR A 325 1.73 -5.40 -15.22
C THR A 325 3.16 -5.85 -14.94
N ILE A 326 3.94 -5.03 -14.25
CA ILE A 326 5.34 -5.33 -13.88
C ILE A 326 5.48 -5.21 -12.36
N ALA A 327 6.00 -6.25 -11.71
CA ALA A 327 6.16 -6.32 -10.25
C ALA A 327 4.87 -6.00 -9.43
N GLY A 328 3.69 -6.28 -9.99
CA GLY A 328 2.39 -5.97 -9.39
C GLY A 328 1.86 -4.57 -9.73
N THR A 329 2.68 -3.66 -10.27
CA THR A 329 2.24 -2.36 -10.77
C THR A 329 1.64 -2.51 -12.17
N ALA A 330 0.33 -2.27 -12.30
CA ALA A 330 -0.35 -2.19 -13.58
C ALA A 330 0.02 -0.88 -14.32
N GLY A 331 0.13 -0.96 -15.64
CA GLY A 331 0.49 0.18 -16.48
C GLY A 331 -0.62 1.22 -16.63
N MET A 332 -0.20 2.49 -16.68
CA MET A 332 -1.06 3.66 -16.91
C MET A 332 -0.71 4.43 -18.20
N MET A 333 0.38 4.09 -18.89
CA MET A 333 0.76 4.72 -20.17
C MET A 333 -0.25 4.32 -21.26
N PRO A 334 -1.06 5.25 -21.81
CA PRO A 334 -2.12 4.89 -22.75
C PRO A 334 -1.57 4.31 -24.06
N ASN A 335 -2.12 3.18 -24.51
CA ASN A 335 -1.86 2.67 -25.86
C ASN A 335 -2.71 3.46 -26.87
N ARG A 336 -2.07 4.33 -27.67
CA ARG A 336 -2.72 5.26 -28.60
C ARG A 336 -2.71 4.81 -30.07
N ALA A 337 -2.58 3.51 -30.34
CA ALA A 337 -2.32 2.99 -31.69
C ALA A 337 -3.32 3.41 -32.79
N ASN A 338 -4.53 3.87 -32.44
CA ASN A 338 -5.57 4.30 -33.38
C ASN A 338 -6.18 5.69 -33.04
N ASP A 339 -5.53 6.48 -32.18
CA ASP A 339 -6.08 7.77 -31.74
C ASP A 339 -6.07 8.83 -32.86
N GLN A 340 -7.24 9.37 -33.20
CA GLN A 340 -7.35 10.60 -34.01
C GLN A 340 -7.59 11.81 -33.09
N VAL A 341 -6.71 12.81 -33.16
CA VAL A 341 -6.81 14.02 -32.32
C VAL A 341 -6.54 15.27 -33.17
N ALA A 342 -7.28 16.35 -32.91
CA ALA A 342 -7.12 17.60 -33.63
C ALA A 342 -5.73 18.22 -33.38
N ALA A 343 -4.97 18.42 -34.46
CA ALA A 343 -3.65 19.05 -34.44
C ALA A 343 -3.76 20.58 -34.60
N ARG A 344 -2.77 21.31 -34.07
CA ARG A 344 -2.59 22.74 -34.36
C ARG A 344 -1.68 22.90 -35.57
N VAL A 345 -2.01 23.85 -36.44
CA VAL A 345 -1.27 24.08 -37.69
C VAL A 345 -0.78 25.52 -37.73
N ASN A 346 0.54 25.70 -37.83
CA ASN A 346 1.21 27.00 -37.79
C ASN A 346 2.03 27.21 -39.06
N TYR A 347 1.74 28.26 -39.84
CA TYR A 347 2.64 28.74 -40.89
C TYR A 347 3.92 29.33 -40.26
N GLU A 348 5.09 28.96 -40.79
CA GLU A 348 6.38 29.51 -40.33
C GLU A 348 7.01 30.46 -41.35
N ARG A 349 7.09 30.01 -42.61
CA ARG A 349 7.79 30.67 -43.71
C ARG A 349 7.22 30.20 -45.04
N VAL A 350 7.54 30.92 -46.12
CA VAL A 350 7.18 30.49 -47.47
C VAL A 350 7.69 29.06 -47.70
N GLY A 351 6.81 28.19 -48.16
CA GLY A 351 7.10 26.79 -48.38
C GLY A 351 6.96 25.87 -47.16
N ARG A 352 6.69 26.35 -45.94
CA ARG A 352 6.62 25.50 -44.73
C ARG A 352 5.46 25.83 -43.79
N VAL A 353 4.76 24.77 -43.38
CA VAL A 353 3.84 24.74 -42.24
C VAL A 353 4.28 23.66 -41.24
N ALA A 354 4.01 23.86 -39.95
CA ALA A 354 4.23 22.87 -38.91
C ALA A 354 2.91 22.39 -38.30
N VAL A 355 2.80 21.08 -38.10
CA VAL A 355 1.63 20.40 -37.54
C VAL A 355 1.99 19.87 -36.16
N GLY A 356 1.47 20.55 -35.13
CA GLY A 356 1.67 20.23 -33.72
C GLY A 356 0.58 19.29 -33.18
N PHE A 357 0.99 18.12 -32.67
CA PHE A 357 0.15 17.13 -32.02
C PHE A 357 0.28 17.18 -30.49
N PRO A 358 -0.81 16.93 -29.73
CA PRO A 358 -0.83 17.13 -28.29
C PRO A 358 0.11 16.17 -27.54
N THR A 359 0.86 16.72 -26.58
CA THR A 359 1.81 15.93 -25.78
C THR A 359 1.10 15.22 -24.64
N GLY A 360 1.06 13.89 -24.67
CA GLY A 360 0.33 13.10 -23.67
C GLY A 360 0.51 11.59 -23.84
N GLY A 361 1.73 11.09 -23.63
CA GLY A 361 2.03 9.65 -23.55
C GLY A 361 3.51 9.31 -23.74
N TYR A 362 4.11 9.77 -24.83
CA TYR A 362 5.40 9.23 -25.32
C TYR A 362 6.55 10.24 -25.44
N LEU A 363 6.29 11.54 -25.30
CA LEU A 363 7.30 12.61 -25.34
C LEU A 363 7.00 13.63 -24.23
N THR A 364 8.02 14.38 -23.80
CA THR A 364 7.92 15.39 -22.73
C THR A 364 8.35 16.79 -23.15
N ASN A 365 9.06 16.97 -24.26
CA ASN A 365 9.45 18.28 -24.78
C ASN A 365 9.63 18.27 -26.31
N SER A 366 9.43 19.42 -26.95
CA SER A 366 9.62 19.69 -28.38
C SER A 366 9.64 21.20 -28.64
N GLY A 367 10.23 21.62 -29.76
CA GLY A 367 10.61 23.02 -30.04
C GLY A 367 9.50 24.03 -30.32
N PHE A 368 8.22 23.73 -30.02
CA PHE A 368 7.06 24.59 -30.31
C PHE A 368 6.58 25.43 -29.12
N GLY A 369 7.43 25.60 -28.11
CA GLY A 369 7.01 25.96 -26.76
C GLY A 369 6.59 24.70 -25.98
N ALA A 370 6.53 24.83 -24.66
CA ALA A 370 6.41 23.67 -23.77
C ALA A 370 5.13 22.85 -24.04
N GLY A 371 5.31 21.58 -24.42
CA GLY A 371 4.22 20.59 -24.46
C GLY A 371 3.51 20.38 -25.80
N ILE A 372 4.11 20.70 -26.96
CA ILE A 372 3.58 20.26 -28.27
C ILE A 372 4.70 19.65 -29.15
N ALA A 373 4.55 18.37 -29.50
CA ALA A 373 5.41 17.68 -30.47
C ALA A 373 4.91 17.96 -31.91
N SER A 374 5.80 17.99 -32.91
CA SER A 374 5.49 18.54 -34.23
C SER A 374 6.10 17.80 -35.41
N VAL A 375 5.37 17.73 -36.53
CA VAL A 375 5.88 17.37 -37.86
C VAL A 375 5.97 18.62 -38.73
N ALA A 376 7.04 18.73 -39.51
CA ALA A 376 7.18 19.73 -40.55
C ALA A 376 6.56 19.24 -41.86
N VAL A 377 5.81 20.10 -42.54
CA VAL A 377 5.30 19.87 -43.89
C VAL A 377 5.85 20.99 -44.78
N GLU A 378 6.69 20.61 -45.73
CA GLU A 378 7.26 21.52 -46.73
C GLU A 378 6.45 21.36 -48.04
N ASP A 379 5.84 22.44 -48.53
CA ASP A 379 5.06 22.50 -49.78
C ASP A 379 5.31 23.86 -50.45
N SER A 380 5.96 23.85 -51.62
CA SER A 380 6.32 25.06 -52.37
C SER A 380 5.12 25.87 -52.90
N GLY A 381 3.92 25.28 -52.92
CA GLY A 381 2.67 25.99 -53.20
C GLY A 381 2.23 26.93 -52.06
N LEU A 382 2.74 26.73 -50.83
CA LEU A 382 2.40 27.55 -49.66
C LEU A 382 3.16 28.90 -49.67
N ASN A 383 2.70 29.80 -50.54
CA ASN A 383 3.26 31.13 -50.76
C ASN A 383 2.16 32.20 -50.65
N PRO A 384 2.32 33.26 -49.82
CA PRO A 384 1.36 34.36 -49.72
C PRO A 384 0.97 34.97 -51.08
N ALA A 385 1.91 35.03 -52.03
CA ALA A 385 1.69 35.64 -53.34
C ALA A 385 0.66 34.91 -54.23
N TYR A 386 0.30 33.66 -53.89
CA TYR A 386 -0.73 32.89 -54.61
C TYR A 386 -2.10 32.91 -53.91
N VAL A 387 -2.18 33.50 -52.70
CA VAL A 387 -3.41 33.59 -51.90
C VAL A 387 -3.89 35.03 -51.87
N ARG A 388 -5.20 35.23 -52.05
CA ARG A 388 -5.85 36.56 -52.05
C ARG A 388 -5.62 37.28 -50.72
N SER A 389 -5.38 38.59 -50.75
CA SER A 389 -5.03 39.39 -49.57
C SER A 389 -6.12 39.47 -48.49
N ASP A 390 -7.35 39.09 -48.81
CA ASP A 390 -8.51 38.96 -47.91
C ASP A 390 -8.69 37.55 -47.34
N VAL A 391 -7.78 36.60 -47.62
CA VAL A 391 -7.87 35.19 -47.23
C VAL A 391 -6.66 34.78 -46.39
N SER A 392 -6.92 34.01 -45.33
CA SER A 392 -5.91 33.27 -44.56
C SER A 392 -6.08 31.76 -44.78
N ILE A 393 -4.99 31.04 -45.03
CA ILE A 393 -4.96 29.57 -45.21
C ILE A 393 -3.86 29.01 -44.30
N LEU A 394 -4.20 28.08 -43.40
CA LEU A 394 -3.27 27.45 -42.46
C LEU A 394 -2.43 28.43 -41.61
N GLY A 395 -2.99 29.62 -41.33
CA GLY A 395 -2.31 30.72 -40.62
C GLY A 395 -1.46 31.63 -41.51
N MET A 396 -1.25 31.27 -42.78
CA MET A 396 -0.63 32.14 -43.78
C MET A 396 -1.66 33.15 -44.29
N GLN A 397 -1.44 34.44 -44.06
CA GLN A 397 -2.20 35.50 -44.72
C GLN A 397 -1.75 35.63 -46.18
N GLY A 398 -2.68 35.70 -47.12
CA GLY A 398 -2.38 35.98 -48.53
C GLY A 398 -1.87 37.41 -48.75
N SER A 399 -1.17 37.62 -49.86
CA SER A 399 -0.65 38.93 -50.27
C SER A 399 -1.05 39.34 -51.70
N MET A 400 -1.69 38.47 -52.48
CA MET A 400 -2.18 38.81 -53.83
C MET A 400 -3.28 39.89 -53.74
N PRO A 401 -3.08 41.11 -54.27
CA PRO A 401 -4.00 42.21 -54.04
C PRO A 401 -5.42 41.94 -54.57
N VAL A 402 -6.42 42.20 -53.74
CA VAL A 402 -7.84 42.16 -54.14
C VAL A 402 -8.33 43.57 -54.43
N ILE A 403 -8.65 43.85 -55.69
CA ILE A 403 -9.11 45.17 -56.15
C ILE A 403 -10.64 45.21 -56.00
N SER A 404 -11.12 45.78 -54.89
CA SER A 404 -12.50 45.64 -54.40
C SER A 404 -13.40 46.88 -54.57
N THR A 405 -12.86 48.03 -54.99
CA THR A 405 -13.61 49.28 -55.20
C THR A 405 -13.25 49.95 -56.52
N GLY A 406 -14.21 50.66 -57.13
CA GLY A 406 -14.14 51.20 -58.50
C GLY A 406 -13.27 52.44 -58.70
N ALA A 407 -12.15 52.56 -57.98
CA ALA A 407 -11.20 53.68 -58.04
C ALA A 407 -9.78 53.22 -58.41
N ASP A 408 -9.67 52.17 -59.23
CA ASP A 408 -8.41 51.64 -59.74
C ASP A 408 -7.92 52.52 -60.91
N VAL A 409 -7.08 53.49 -60.58
CA VAL A 409 -6.50 54.43 -61.55
C VAL A 409 -5.61 53.71 -62.57
N ALA A 410 -5.76 54.10 -63.84
CA ALA A 410 -4.93 53.60 -64.93
C ALA A 410 -3.44 53.89 -64.67
N LEU A 411 -2.60 52.87 -64.87
CA LEU A 411 -1.14 53.00 -64.87
C LEU A 411 -0.64 53.70 -66.15
N SER A 412 -1.31 53.47 -67.27
CA SER A 412 -1.06 54.14 -68.55
C SER A 412 -2.29 54.11 -69.46
N VAL A 413 -2.23 54.89 -70.54
CA VAL A 413 -3.23 54.92 -71.62
C VAL A 413 -2.55 54.94 -72.99
N GLY A 414 -3.26 54.51 -74.04
CA GLY A 414 -2.78 54.53 -75.43
C GLY A 414 -3.92 54.70 -76.45
N LYS A 415 -3.59 54.80 -77.74
CA LYS A 415 -4.57 54.86 -78.84
C LYS A 415 -4.51 53.56 -79.65
N TRP A 416 -5.64 52.88 -79.81
CA TRP A 416 -5.79 51.73 -80.71
C TRP A 416 -5.75 52.19 -82.18
N GLY A 417 -5.44 51.28 -83.11
CA GLY A 417 -5.39 51.58 -84.55
C GLY A 417 -6.73 51.99 -85.18
N ASP A 418 -7.85 51.75 -84.49
CA ASP A 418 -9.20 52.20 -84.86
C ASP A 418 -9.59 53.55 -84.22
N GLY A 419 -8.67 54.20 -83.51
CA GLY A 419 -8.88 55.48 -82.84
C GLY A 419 -9.42 55.38 -81.40
N ALA A 420 -9.80 54.18 -80.94
CA ALA A 420 -10.28 53.95 -79.57
C ALA A 420 -9.18 54.17 -78.51
N LEU A 421 -9.57 54.38 -77.25
CA LEU A 421 -8.64 54.54 -76.13
C LEU A 421 -8.33 53.19 -75.47
N ALA A 422 -7.04 52.92 -75.24
CA ALA A 422 -6.55 51.81 -74.42
C ALA A 422 -6.28 52.31 -73.00
N VAL A 423 -6.63 51.50 -71.99
CA VAL A 423 -6.45 51.82 -70.57
C VAL A 423 -5.87 50.59 -69.86
N TYR A 424 -4.71 50.76 -69.21
CA TYR A 424 -3.97 49.68 -68.56
C TYR A 424 -4.05 49.84 -67.03
N PRO A 425 -4.77 48.98 -66.29
CA PRO A 425 -4.87 49.05 -64.83
C PRO A 425 -3.88 48.06 -64.16
N ARG A 426 -3.86 48.02 -62.81
CA ARG A 426 -2.87 47.25 -62.02
C ARG A 426 -2.96 45.72 -62.19
N GLU A 427 -1.92 44.99 -61.79
CA GLU A 427 -2.02 43.53 -61.58
C GLU A 427 -2.70 43.22 -60.24
N GLY A 428 -3.51 42.15 -60.19
CA GLY A 428 -4.24 41.75 -58.98
C GLY A 428 -5.55 41.01 -59.29
N TYR A 429 -6.17 40.44 -58.27
CA TYR A 429 -7.44 39.74 -58.38
C TYR A 429 -8.60 40.74 -58.49
N ARG A 430 -9.26 40.77 -59.65
CA ARG A 430 -10.51 41.50 -59.90
C ARG A 430 -11.70 40.54 -59.86
N LYS A 431 -12.88 41.05 -59.51
CA LYS A 431 -14.14 40.27 -59.51
C LYS A 431 -14.74 40.14 -60.92
N GLY A 432 -13.97 39.54 -61.82
CA GLY A 432 -14.29 39.27 -63.22
C GLY A 432 -13.50 38.06 -63.74
N GLY A 433 -13.89 37.50 -64.89
CA GLY A 433 -13.27 36.30 -65.45
C GLY A 433 -11.83 36.48 -65.94
N ALA A 434 -11.23 35.39 -66.44
CA ALA A 434 -9.84 35.39 -66.91
C ALA A 434 -9.62 36.38 -68.08
N GLY A 435 -8.68 37.31 -67.88
CA GLY A 435 -8.30 38.34 -68.84
C GLY A 435 -7.49 39.43 -68.14
N ALA A 436 -6.18 39.45 -68.33
CA ALA A 436 -5.29 40.43 -67.70
C ALA A 436 -5.05 41.65 -68.59
N GLY A 437 -4.76 42.80 -67.97
CA GLY A 437 -3.96 43.87 -68.58
C GLY A 437 -4.69 45.06 -69.19
N GLU A 438 -5.84 44.89 -69.86
CA GLU A 438 -6.37 45.96 -70.74
C GLU A 438 -7.89 46.18 -70.66
N ILE A 439 -8.28 47.46 -70.72
CA ILE A 439 -9.66 47.94 -70.91
C ILE A 439 -9.68 48.83 -72.16
N LYS A 440 -10.59 48.55 -73.10
CA LYS A 440 -10.78 49.33 -74.33
C LYS A 440 -12.04 50.20 -74.23
N VAL A 441 -11.91 51.49 -74.56
CA VAL A 441 -13.03 52.45 -74.64
C VAL A 441 -13.17 52.91 -76.10
N SER A 442 -14.28 52.55 -76.74
CA SER A 442 -14.50 52.80 -78.17
C SER A 442 -14.77 54.28 -78.48
N VAL A 443 -14.57 54.65 -79.75
CA VAL A 443 -14.88 56.01 -80.24
C VAL A 443 -16.35 56.38 -80.00
N ASP A 444 -17.28 55.43 -80.06
CA ASP A 444 -18.70 55.70 -79.81
C ASP A 444 -19.03 55.83 -78.32
N GLN A 445 -18.27 55.18 -77.43
CA GLN A 445 -18.31 55.45 -75.98
C GLN A 445 -17.73 56.84 -75.65
N LEU A 446 -16.77 57.34 -76.43
CA LEU A 446 -16.27 58.72 -76.29
C LEU A 446 -17.27 59.76 -76.81
N LYS A 447 -17.97 59.48 -77.93
CA LYS A 447 -19.05 60.34 -78.44
C LYS A 447 -20.26 60.39 -77.50
N SER A 448 -20.63 59.28 -76.85
CA SER A 448 -21.79 59.25 -75.96
C SER A 448 -21.62 60.10 -74.70
N VAL A 449 -20.39 60.41 -74.30
CA VAL A 449 -20.08 61.32 -73.18
C VAL A 449 -19.71 62.76 -73.61
N ASN A 450 -19.47 63.02 -74.90
CA ASN A 450 -19.22 64.37 -75.41
C ASN A 450 -19.84 64.61 -76.79
N ALA A 451 -21.01 65.26 -76.80
CA ALA A 451 -21.76 65.60 -78.01
C ALA A 451 -21.08 66.61 -78.95
N HIS A 452 -20.02 67.32 -78.52
CA HIS A 452 -19.26 68.24 -79.36
C HIS A 452 -18.15 67.57 -80.19
N LEU A 453 -17.90 66.27 -79.99
CA LEU A 453 -16.94 65.48 -80.77
C LEU A 453 -17.52 65.12 -82.15
N GLN A 454 -17.80 66.14 -82.97
CA GLN A 454 -18.50 66.05 -84.26
C GLN A 454 -17.78 66.85 -85.36
N PRO A 455 -17.85 66.42 -86.63
CA PRO A 455 -17.12 67.04 -87.73
C PRO A 455 -17.28 68.56 -87.85
N TRP A 456 -18.51 69.06 -87.80
CA TRP A 456 -18.85 70.48 -88.04
C TRP A 456 -18.44 71.43 -86.90
N TYR A 457 -17.94 70.93 -85.77
CA TYR A 457 -17.32 71.75 -84.71
C TYR A 457 -15.79 71.79 -84.79
N ILE A 458 -15.18 71.04 -85.72
CA ILE A 458 -13.73 70.94 -85.91
C ILE A 458 -13.32 71.80 -87.11
N ALA A 459 -12.13 72.41 -87.06
CA ALA A 459 -11.59 73.21 -88.17
C ALA A 459 -11.16 72.32 -89.36
N GLN A 460 -11.01 72.91 -90.54
CA GLN A 460 -10.61 72.14 -91.74
C GLN A 460 -9.21 71.55 -91.60
N GLY A 461 -9.14 70.22 -91.52
CA GLY A 461 -7.87 69.46 -91.47
C GLY A 461 -7.38 69.01 -90.09
N ALA A 462 -8.12 69.22 -89.00
CA ALA A 462 -7.75 68.70 -87.66
C ALA A 462 -8.39 67.33 -87.34
N GLU A 463 -7.78 66.53 -86.45
CA GLU A 463 -8.27 65.23 -85.95
C GLU A 463 -8.43 65.26 -84.42
N ILE A 464 -9.54 64.74 -83.89
CA ILE A 464 -9.73 64.49 -82.45
C ILE A 464 -10.43 63.14 -82.26
N PHE A 465 -9.78 62.19 -81.56
CA PHE A 465 -10.29 60.84 -81.24
C PHE A 465 -11.03 60.13 -82.40
N GLY A 466 -10.58 60.32 -83.65
CA GLY A 466 -11.15 59.75 -84.87
C GLY A 466 -12.08 60.65 -85.72
N VAL A 467 -12.15 61.97 -85.47
CA VAL A 467 -13.14 62.90 -86.10
C VAL A 467 -12.48 64.17 -86.71
N TYR A 468 -13.00 64.70 -87.85
CA TYR A 468 -12.39 65.75 -88.73
C TYR A 468 -13.39 66.85 -89.28
N GLY A 469 -13.03 68.11 -89.67
CA GLY A 469 -13.98 69.28 -89.96
C GLY A 469 -13.72 70.35 -91.12
N THR A 470 -14.26 71.64 -91.11
CA THR A 470 -14.32 72.70 -92.26
C THR A 470 -14.66 74.26 -91.97
N VAL A 471 -14.08 75.37 -92.60
CA VAL A 471 -14.48 76.88 -92.50
C VAL A 471 -13.89 77.94 -93.59
N ALA A 472 -14.39 79.23 -93.79
CA ALA A 472 -13.88 80.34 -94.75
C ALA A 472 -14.26 81.91 -94.55
N PRO A 473 -13.71 82.97 -95.29
CA PRO A 473 -13.79 84.50 -95.07
C PRO A 473 -14.03 85.58 -96.26
N ALA A 474 -13.88 86.95 -96.10
CA ALA A 474 -14.24 88.11 -97.08
C ALA A 474 -13.46 89.55 -97.05
N LEU A 475 -13.80 90.64 -97.85
CA LEU A 475 -13.02 91.94 -98.18
C LEU A 475 -13.77 93.33 -98.55
N SER A 476 -13.11 94.54 -98.78
CA SER A 476 -13.65 95.93 -99.25
C SER A 476 -12.61 97.10 -99.66
N GLY A 477 -12.97 98.32 -100.21
CA GLY A 477 -11.99 99.42 -100.66
C GLY A 477 -12.40 100.93 -101.05
N ARG A 478 -11.46 101.79 -101.58
CA ARG A 478 -11.61 103.27 -101.98
C ARG A 478 -10.71 103.72 -103.18
N ILE A 479 -11.04 104.82 -103.91
CA ILE A 479 -10.34 105.48 -105.06
C ILE A 479 -10.43 107.04 -105.00
N ASP A 480 -9.45 107.78 -105.55
CA ASP A 480 -9.50 109.26 -105.77
C ASP A 480 -9.52 109.65 -107.27
N ILE A 481 -10.07 110.82 -107.62
CA ILE A 481 -10.20 111.31 -109.01
C ILE A 481 -9.71 112.77 -109.14
N SER A 482 -8.79 112.99 -110.07
CA SER A 482 -8.47 114.31 -110.63
C SER A 482 -8.27 114.14 -112.13
N PHE A 483 -9.15 114.75 -112.92
CA PHE A 483 -9.24 114.52 -114.37
C PHE A 483 -9.44 115.85 -115.12
N SER A 484 -8.76 116.01 -116.26
CA SER A 484 -9.01 117.07 -117.24
C SER A 484 -8.77 116.53 -118.64
N SER A 485 -9.70 116.76 -119.57
CA SER A 485 -9.63 116.24 -120.93
C SER A 485 -8.65 116.99 -121.83
N GLY A 486 -8.31 118.23 -121.46
CA GLY A 486 -7.82 119.21 -122.43
C GLY A 486 -8.85 119.46 -123.55
N TRP A 487 -8.38 120.00 -124.67
CA TRP A 487 -9.18 120.15 -125.89
C TRP A 487 -9.34 118.79 -126.58
N VAL A 488 -10.56 118.26 -126.60
CA VAL A 488 -10.90 116.99 -127.29
C VAL A 488 -11.65 117.25 -128.59
N ALA A 489 -11.39 116.44 -129.61
CA ALA A 489 -12.15 116.48 -130.85
C ALA A 489 -13.57 115.90 -130.64
N GLY A 490 -14.56 116.40 -131.38
CA GLY A 490 -15.93 115.86 -131.37
C GLY A 490 -16.08 114.54 -132.14
N ASP A 491 -15.07 113.66 -132.13
CA ASP A 491 -15.04 112.43 -132.93
C ASP A 491 -15.87 111.26 -132.34
N GLY A 492 -16.65 111.53 -131.28
CA GLY A 492 -17.54 110.57 -130.64
C GLY A 492 -16.82 109.54 -129.75
N ARG A 493 -15.51 109.71 -129.51
CA ARG A 493 -14.75 108.80 -128.63
C ARG A 493 -15.16 108.96 -127.17
N ALA A 494 -15.31 107.81 -126.51
CA ALA A 494 -15.42 107.71 -125.08
C ALA A 494 -14.02 107.66 -124.44
N TYR A 495 -13.83 108.42 -123.35
CA TYR A 495 -12.57 108.56 -122.64
C TYR A 495 -12.76 108.19 -121.16
N LEU A 496 -11.93 107.27 -120.66
CA LEU A 496 -12.04 106.71 -119.31
C LEU A 496 -11.57 107.72 -118.24
N ILE A 497 -12.34 107.82 -117.15
CA ILE A 497 -12.04 108.65 -115.98
C ILE A 497 -11.52 107.77 -114.83
N CYS A 498 -12.20 106.65 -114.52
CA CYS A 498 -11.77 105.67 -113.52
C CYS A 498 -12.45 104.31 -113.72
N SER A 499 -11.89 103.27 -113.09
CA SER A 499 -12.41 101.90 -113.08
C SER A 499 -12.45 101.33 -111.64
N MET A 500 -13.43 100.48 -111.34
CA MET A 500 -13.64 99.86 -110.02
C MET A 500 -13.61 98.33 -110.12
N PRO A 501 -13.17 97.59 -109.08
CA PRO A 501 -13.00 96.14 -109.15
C PRO A 501 -14.29 95.35 -109.43
N ALA A 502 -14.12 94.17 -110.03
CA ALA A 502 -15.20 93.19 -110.20
C ALA A 502 -15.81 92.79 -108.85
N GLY A 503 -17.12 92.54 -108.85
CA GLY A 503 -17.91 92.24 -107.65
C GLY A 503 -18.34 93.46 -106.82
N THR A 504 -17.99 94.69 -107.22
CA THR A 504 -18.42 95.94 -106.54
C THR A 504 -19.95 96.03 -106.48
N LYS A 505 -20.55 95.85 -105.30
CA LYS A 505 -22.00 95.90 -105.09
C LYS A 505 -22.52 97.31 -104.85
N ARG A 506 -21.69 98.21 -104.35
CA ARG A 506 -22.02 99.64 -104.17
C ARG A 506 -20.81 100.51 -104.48
N PHE A 507 -21.06 101.67 -105.10
CA PHE A 507 -20.09 102.77 -105.07
C PHE A 507 -20.79 104.12 -104.87
N THR A 508 -20.08 105.06 -104.28
CA THR A 508 -20.51 106.46 -104.18
C THR A 508 -19.38 107.37 -104.64
N TRP A 509 -19.67 108.32 -105.53
CA TRP A 509 -18.76 109.42 -105.92
C TRP A 509 -19.25 110.76 -105.35
N SER A 510 -18.31 111.61 -104.97
CA SER A 510 -18.55 113.02 -104.65
C SER A 510 -17.45 113.90 -105.22
N GLY A 511 -17.82 115.00 -105.87
CA GLY A 511 -16.86 115.89 -106.51
C GLY A 511 -17.47 117.11 -107.21
N SER A 512 -16.69 117.78 -108.05
CA SER A 512 -17.12 118.89 -108.90
C SER A 512 -16.76 118.64 -110.37
N SER A 513 -17.53 119.24 -111.28
CA SER A 513 -17.27 119.20 -112.73
C SER A 513 -17.33 120.60 -113.34
N THR A 514 -16.64 120.78 -114.46
CA THR A 514 -16.74 121.98 -115.31
C THR A 514 -16.60 121.56 -116.76
N VAL A 515 -17.49 122.06 -117.62
CA VAL A 515 -17.51 121.75 -119.06
C VAL A 515 -17.57 123.07 -119.83
N TYR A 516 -16.68 123.21 -120.82
CA TYR A 516 -16.61 124.35 -121.72
C TYR A 516 -16.83 123.85 -123.15
N TYR A 517 -17.89 124.29 -123.83
CA TYR A 517 -18.18 123.84 -125.20
C TYR A 517 -19.00 124.88 -126.00
N ASP A 518 -18.53 125.20 -127.21
CA ASP A 518 -19.18 126.21 -128.06
C ASP A 518 -20.39 125.65 -128.84
N TYR A 519 -20.26 124.47 -129.46
CA TYR A 519 -21.35 123.77 -130.15
C TYR A 519 -21.05 122.27 -130.23
N GLY A 520 -22.10 121.43 -130.20
CA GLY A 520 -21.98 119.98 -130.30
C GLY A 520 -22.78 119.23 -129.24
N ARG A 521 -22.63 117.89 -129.21
CA ARG A 521 -23.16 117.05 -128.13
C ARG A 521 -22.08 116.68 -127.11
N PHE A 522 -22.43 116.69 -125.83
CA PHE A 522 -21.58 116.27 -124.73
C PHE A 522 -22.31 115.27 -123.82
N SER A 523 -21.62 114.19 -123.41
CA SER A 523 -22.19 113.12 -122.59
C SER A 523 -21.24 112.62 -121.49
N LEU A 524 -21.81 112.31 -120.32
CA LEU A 524 -21.12 111.70 -119.17
C LEU A 524 -21.91 110.46 -118.70
N PHE A 525 -21.24 109.32 -118.55
CA PHE A 525 -21.88 108.01 -118.35
C PHE A 525 -21.01 107.00 -117.58
N VAL A 526 -21.66 105.96 -117.04
CA VAL A 526 -21.03 104.77 -116.45
C VAL A 526 -21.27 103.59 -117.38
N GLN A 527 -20.28 102.71 -117.49
CA GLN A 527 -20.33 101.53 -118.33
C GLN A 527 -19.88 100.28 -117.56
N ASP A 528 -20.55 99.15 -117.75
CA ASP A 528 -20.04 97.86 -117.27
C ASP A 528 -18.90 97.37 -118.17
N GLY A 529 -17.79 96.96 -117.57
CA GLY A 529 -16.56 96.61 -118.27
C GLY A 529 -16.57 95.28 -119.04
N TRP A 530 -17.72 94.59 -119.15
CA TRP A 530 -17.80 93.29 -119.81
C TRP A 530 -18.84 93.23 -120.94
N THR A 531 -20.04 93.80 -120.76
CA THR A 531 -21.06 93.90 -121.83
C THR A 531 -21.05 95.24 -122.55
N GLY A 532 -20.37 96.24 -121.98
CA GLY A 532 -20.34 97.60 -122.52
C GLY A 532 -21.66 98.36 -122.35
N ALA A 533 -22.57 97.92 -121.49
CA ALA A 533 -23.85 98.58 -121.26
C ALA A 533 -23.64 99.95 -120.61
N GLU A 534 -24.19 101.00 -121.20
CA GLU A 534 -23.99 102.38 -120.75
C GLU A 534 -25.23 102.92 -120.00
N VAL A 535 -24.99 103.70 -118.95
CA VAL A 535 -26.00 104.50 -118.25
C VAL A 535 -25.49 105.95 -118.15
N GLY A 536 -26.06 106.83 -118.98
CA GLY A 536 -25.65 108.24 -119.11
C GLY A 536 -26.68 109.22 -118.58
N TRP A 537 -26.22 110.31 -117.96
CA TRP A 537 -27.08 111.27 -117.25
C TRP A 537 -26.94 112.72 -117.73
N ILE A 538 -25.86 113.06 -118.40
CA ILE A 538 -25.72 114.35 -119.11
C ILE A 538 -25.80 114.07 -120.60
N ASN A 539 -26.66 114.83 -121.29
CA ASN A 539 -26.71 114.97 -122.74
C ASN A 539 -27.10 116.43 -123.02
N MET A 540 -26.27 117.17 -123.74
CA MET A 540 -26.49 118.59 -124.08
C MET A 540 -26.32 118.77 -125.59
N GLU A 541 -27.04 119.69 -126.23
CA GLU A 541 -27.07 119.81 -127.72
C GLU A 541 -27.00 121.26 -128.24
N ARG A 542 -26.75 122.25 -127.36
CA ARG A 542 -26.52 123.67 -127.72
C ARG A 542 -25.47 124.29 -126.82
N GLY A 543 -24.70 125.21 -127.39
CA GLY A 543 -23.50 125.83 -126.80
C GLY A 543 -23.68 126.55 -125.47
N GLY A 544 -22.59 126.60 -124.70
CA GLY A 544 -22.45 127.41 -123.50
C GLY A 544 -21.54 126.78 -122.45
N ASN A 545 -21.15 127.58 -121.46
CA ASN A 545 -20.33 127.09 -120.34
C ASN A 545 -21.24 126.49 -119.26
N LEU A 546 -20.94 125.25 -118.85
CA LEU A 546 -21.65 124.54 -117.79
C LEU A 546 -20.71 124.30 -116.60
N TYR A 547 -21.08 124.83 -115.44
CA TYR A 547 -20.44 124.51 -114.17
C TYR A 547 -21.36 123.58 -113.35
N LEU A 548 -20.77 122.51 -112.80
CA LEU A 548 -21.47 121.48 -112.03
C LEU A 548 -20.88 121.40 -110.62
N TYR A 549 -21.51 122.13 -109.70
CA TYR A 549 -21.09 122.22 -108.31
C TYR A 549 -21.99 121.40 -107.39
N PRO A 550 -21.40 120.87 -106.31
CA PRO A 550 -20.78 119.55 -106.38
C PRO A 550 -21.79 118.48 -106.84
N THR A 551 -21.38 117.67 -107.82
CA THR A 551 -22.17 116.52 -108.27
C THR A 551 -21.88 115.30 -107.42
N GLY A 552 -22.94 114.58 -107.04
CA GLY A 552 -22.86 113.31 -106.32
C GLY A 552 -23.43 112.18 -107.17
N MET A 553 -22.88 110.98 -107.07
CA MET A 553 -23.41 109.78 -107.73
C MET A 553 -23.39 108.59 -106.77
N MET A 554 -24.40 107.72 -106.84
CA MET A 554 -24.47 106.49 -106.07
C MET A 554 -25.02 105.34 -106.92
N TYR A 555 -24.27 104.24 -106.96
CA TYR A 555 -24.63 102.98 -107.60
C TYR A 555 -24.97 101.93 -106.54
N ASP A 556 -26.07 101.21 -106.73
CA ASP A 556 -26.47 100.06 -105.90
C ASP A 556 -26.84 98.88 -106.81
N ALA A 557 -26.00 97.85 -106.81
CA ALA A 557 -26.17 96.64 -107.63
C ALA A 557 -27.44 95.86 -107.29
N ALA A 558 -27.84 95.84 -106.01
CA ALA A 558 -29.01 95.11 -105.56
C ALA A 558 -30.32 95.81 -105.97
N LYS A 559 -30.29 97.15 -106.14
CA LYS A 559 -31.40 97.94 -106.67
C LYS A 559 -31.37 98.12 -108.19
N ARG A 560 -30.21 97.87 -108.82
CA ARG A 560 -29.93 98.15 -110.24
C ARG A 560 -30.19 99.62 -110.63
N THR A 561 -29.72 100.55 -109.80
CA THR A 561 -29.92 102.00 -109.99
C THR A 561 -28.62 102.78 -109.89
N LEU A 562 -28.51 103.83 -110.72
CA LEU A 562 -27.55 104.93 -110.57
C LEU A 562 -28.33 106.22 -110.23
N THR A 563 -28.19 106.71 -109.00
CA THR A 563 -28.81 107.97 -108.52
C THR A 563 -27.78 109.09 -108.50
N ILE A 564 -28.18 110.29 -108.94
CA ILE A 564 -27.27 111.42 -109.19
C ILE A 564 -27.89 112.72 -108.68
N TRP A 565 -27.07 113.53 -108.01
CA TRP A 565 -27.39 114.85 -107.47
C TRP A 565 -26.59 115.91 -108.21
N SER A 566 -27.22 117.01 -108.63
CA SER A 566 -26.57 118.07 -109.42
C SER A 566 -27.19 119.44 -109.20
N ALA A 567 -26.37 120.49 -109.26
CA ALA A 567 -26.79 121.87 -109.45
C ALA A 567 -26.01 122.48 -110.63
N SER A 568 -26.68 123.27 -111.47
CA SER A 568 -26.10 123.82 -112.71
C SER A 568 -26.39 125.31 -112.88
N THR A 569 -25.42 126.04 -113.44
CA THR A 569 -25.58 127.44 -113.86
C THR A 569 -25.20 127.60 -115.32
N TYR A 570 -26.01 128.38 -116.05
CA TYR A 570 -25.82 128.71 -117.47
C TYR A 570 -25.77 130.22 -117.63
N ASN A 571 -24.72 130.74 -118.26
CA ASN A 571 -24.51 132.18 -118.42
C ASN A 571 -25.32 132.74 -119.61
N GLY A 572 -26.65 132.84 -119.42
CA GLY A 572 -27.56 133.32 -120.47
C GLY A 572 -29.07 133.28 -120.16
N GLY A 573 -29.48 133.08 -118.90
CA GLY A 573 -30.83 133.48 -118.47
C GLY A 573 -31.95 132.43 -118.57
N ASN A 574 -31.68 131.14 -118.39
CA ASN A 574 -32.69 130.20 -117.88
C ASN A 574 -32.03 129.01 -117.18
N MET A 575 -32.65 128.48 -116.11
CA MET A 575 -32.07 127.42 -115.25
C MET A 575 -32.70 126.05 -115.51
N ILE A 576 -31.90 124.99 -115.41
CA ILE A 576 -32.38 123.60 -115.41
C ILE A 576 -32.11 122.96 -114.04
N SER A 577 -33.20 122.83 -113.27
CA SER A 577 -33.50 121.91 -112.15
C SER A 577 -32.43 121.54 -111.10
N THR A 578 -32.88 121.40 -109.85
CA THR A 578 -32.07 121.14 -108.65
C THR A 578 -32.47 119.85 -107.89
N ALA A 579 -33.17 118.93 -108.54
CA ALA A 579 -33.63 117.66 -107.95
C ALA A 579 -32.80 116.45 -108.43
N PRO A 580 -32.53 115.46 -107.57
CA PRO A 580 -31.74 114.28 -107.95
C PRO A 580 -32.48 113.39 -108.95
N SER A 581 -31.77 112.91 -109.96
CA SER A 581 -32.28 112.02 -111.00
C SER A 581 -31.77 110.59 -110.77
N THR A 582 -32.63 109.59 -110.97
CA THR A 582 -32.25 108.18 -110.86
C THR A 582 -32.48 107.47 -112.18
N TYR A 583 -31.44 106.78 -112.63
CA TYR A 583 -31.39 106.04 -113.88
C TYR A 583 -31.35 104.55 -113.55
N ASN A 584 -32.27 103.78 -114.11
CA ASN A 584 -32.24 102.32 -114.01
C ASN A 584 -31.10 101.78 -114.89
N LEU A 585 -30.34 100.82 -114.39
CA LEU A 585 -29.32 100.14 -115.20
C LEU A 585 -30.00 99.33 -116.32
N PRO A 586 -29.48 99.34 -117.56
CA PRO A 586 -29.95 98.49 -118.64
C PRO A 586 -30.06 97.01 -118.21
N ALA A 587 -30.98 96.25 -118.81
CA ALA A 587 -31.21 94.85 -118.44
C ALA A 587 -29.96 93.97 -118.62
N ASN A 588 -29.12 94.29 -119.61
CA ASN A 588 -27.84 93.62 -119.88
C ASN A 588 -26.66 94.10 -119.01
N PHE A 589 -26.81 95.19 -118.24
CA PHE A 589 -25.72 95.75 -117.43
C PHE A 589 -25.28 94.75 -116.35
N ASN A 590 -24.03 94.31 -116.41
CA ASN A 590 -23.49 93.30 -115.50
C ASN A 590 -23.04 93.94 -114.17
N THR A 591 -23.67 93.52 -113.07
CA THR A 591 -23.41 94.04 -111.71
C THR A 591 -22.19 93.46 -111.01
N ASP A 592 -21.58 92.42 -111.60
CA ASP A 592 -20.37 91.76 -111.09
C ASP A 592 -19.13 92.08 -111.92
N ALA A 593 -19.29 92.72 -113.08
CA ALA A 593 -18.19 93.23 -113.89
C ALA A 593 -17.50 94.45 -113.24
N PRO A 594 -16.27 94.80 -113.67
CA PRO A 594 -15.67 96.09 -113.31
C PRO A 594 -16.55 97.26 -113.76
N LEU A 595 -16.64 98.33 -112.96
CA LEU A 595 -17.47 99.50 -113.25
C LEU A 595 -16.60 100.67 -113.70
N ASN A 596 -16.88 101.21 -114.90
CA ASN A 596 -16.08 102.25 -115.54
C ASN A 596 -16.85 103.57 -115.66
N LEU A 597 -16.18 104.69 -115.43
CA LEU A 597 -16.72 106.05 -115.58
C LEU A 597 -16.12 106.73 -116.82
N TYR A 598 -16.94 107.30 -117.70
CA TYR A 598 -16.54 107.81 -119.01
C TYR A 598 -17.17 109.18 -119.36
N PHE A 599 -16.47 109.98 -120.17
CA PHE A 599 -17.04 111.12 -120.90
C PHE A 599 -16.90 110.96 -122.42
N ARG A 600 -17.69 111.71 -123.20
CA ARG A 600 -17.73 111.70 -124.67
C ARG A 600 -18.16 113.08 -125.22
N ALA A 601 -17.72 113.42 -126.43
CA ALA A 601 -18.23 114.55 -127.19
C ALA A 601 -18.42 114.20 -128.67
N ASP A 602 -19.57 114.58 -129.26
CA ASP A 602 -19.97 114.23 -130.62
C ASP A 602 -20.30 115.52 -131.43
N TRP A 603 -19.39 115.97 -132.31
CA TRP A 603 -19.67 116.99 -133.35
C TRP A 603 -18.60 117.09 -134.45
N ALA A 604 -19.01 117.45 -135.66
CA ALA A 604 -18.19 117.36 -136.89
C ALA A 604 -17.40 118.63 -137.30
N TYR A 605 -17.29 119.65 -136.45
CA TYR A 605 -16.59 120.91 -136.76
C TYR A 605 -15.43 121.20 -135.81
N SER A 606 -14.42 121.94 -136.28
CA SER A 606 -13.09 122.10 -135.66
C SER A 606 -13.01 122.86 -134.32
N TYR A 607 -14.12 123.08 -133.63
CA TYR A 607 -14.16 123.69 -132.30
C TYR A 607 -14.24 122.57 -131.25
N SER A 608 -13.32 122.58 -130.29
CA SER A 608 -13.13 121.48 -129.33
C SER A 608 -13.76 121.80 -127.97
N PRO A 609 -14.54 120.90 -127.35
CA PRO A 609 -14.91 121.03 -125.95
C PRO A 609 -13.77 120.69 -124.98
N THR A 610 -13.93 121.08 -123.71
CA THR A 610 -13.11 120.60 -122.59
C THR A 610 -13.98 120.22 -121.39
N MET A 611 -13.52 119.26 -120.59
CA MET A 611 -14.10 118.90 -119.29
C MET A 611 -12.99 118.77 -118.23
N SER A 612 -13.28 119.26 -117.02
CA SER A 612 -12.54 118.96 -115.79
C SER A 612 -13.47 118.29 -114.77
N LEU A 613 -12.96 117.31 -114.02
CA LEU A 613 -13.68 116.57 -112.98
C LEU A 613 -12.74 116.24 -111.82
N SER A 614 -13.13 116.54 -110.58
CA SER A 614 -12.32 116.23 -109.39
C SER A 614 -13.20 115.75 -108.23
N GLY A 615 -12.75 114.74 -107.47
CA GLY A 615 -13.55 114.10 -106.42
C GLY A 615 -12.98 112.78 -105.93
N SER A 616 -13.79 111.93 -105.28
CA SER A 616 -13.36 110.58 -104.86
C SER A 616 -14.49 109.56 -104.84
N ILE A 617 -14.14 108.26 -104.92
CA ILE A 617 -15.07 107.12 -104.96
C ILE A 617 -14.77 106.12 -103.82
N THR A 618 -15.80 105.60 -103.16
CA THR A 618 -15.69 104.51 -102.17
C THR A 618 -16.52 103.30 -102.61
N TYR A 619 -16.05 102.06 -102.39
CA TYR A 619 -16.71 100.84 -102.90
C TYR A 619 -16.64 99.62 -101.94
N SER A 620 -17.60 98.70 -102.06
CA SER A 620 -17.62 97.44 -101.30
C SER A 620 -18.21 96.28 -102.11
N ASN A 621 -17.90 95.05 -101.67
CA ASN A 621 -18.49 93.80 -102.18
C ASN A 621 -19.66 93.32 -101.30
#